data_AF-A0A950MDR5-F1
#
_entry.id   AF-A0A950MDR5-F1
#
_cell.length_a   1.000
_cell.length_b   1.000
_cell.length_c   1.000
_cell.angle_alpha   90.00
_cell.angle_beta   90.00
_cell.angle_gamma   90.00
#
_symmetry.space_group_name_H-M   'P 1'
#
loop_
_entity.id
_entity.type
_entity.pdbx_description
1 polymer ?
#
loop_
_entity_poly.entity_id
_entity_poly.type
_entity_poly.pdbx_seq_one_letter_code
_entity_poly.pdbx_strand_id
1 'polypeptide(L)'
;MRELTGGDTCDTAPVWSSIEEREILYQSTGLARNEQGILLARSHATIQQLSMGSGTITPILDDPRFDFLQPRVSDAGDLYFIRRPYEAPKYAASSFVADTLLFPFRLLRAVFHYLNFFSLMYTRKPLTSASGPAMQADVKEIILKGKRVDAEKALREGSVEGVPSLVPGSWQLMRKTRDGQEEAVAKHVLSYSLIADGILYSNGRAVFLQKEGGKPQLVLKSDLVDEVVAGTASERIVD
;
A
#
# COMPACT_ATOMS: atom_id res chain seq x y z
N MET A 1 24.03 -29.73 12.66
CA MET A 1 23.15 -29.50 11.50
C MET A 1 22.16 -28.44 11.93
N ARG A 2 22.33 -27.19 11.48
CA ARG A 2 21.49 -26.06 11.89
C ARG A 2 20.37 -25.97 10.87
N GLU A 3 19.16 -26.40 11.25
CA GLU A 3 17.97 -26.14 10.44
C GLU A 3 17.77 -24.63 10.36
N LEU A 4 18.18 -24.04 9.23
CA LEU A 4 17.69 -22.76 8.78
C LEU A 4 16.28 -23.05 8.26
N THR A 5 15.27 -22.88 9.12
CA THR A 5 13.90 -22.71 8.61
C THR A 5 13.91 -21.39 7.84
N GLY A 6 14.18 -21.45 6.53
CA GLY A 6 14.00 -20.33 5.64
C GLY A 6 12.54 -19.91 5.75
N GLY A 7 12.30 -18.77 6.40
CA GLY A 7 10.96 -18.22 6.51
C GLY A 7 10.38 -17.96 5.12
N ASP A 8 9.07 -18.11 4.97
CA ASP A 8 8.38 -17.79 3.72
C ASP A 8 8.46 -16.27 3.49
N THR A 9 8.75 -15.86 2.26
CA THR A 9 8.88 -14.46 1.86
C THR A 9 8.15 -14.18 0.57
N CYS A 10 7.80 -12.91 0.36
CA CYS A 10 7.29 -12.39 -0.90
C CYS A 10 8.22 -11.29 -1.39
N ASP A 11 8.90 -11.58 -2.50
CA ASP A 11 9.88 -10.67 -3.12
C ASP A 11 9.29 -10.06 -4.39
N THR A 12 9.37 -8.74 -4.51
CA THR A 12 8.69 -7.96 -5.57
C THR A 12 9.49 -6.72 -5.97
N ALA A 13 9.04 -6.06 -7.05
CA ALA A 13 9.61 -4.81 -7.56
C ALA A 13 11.15 -4.84 -7.74
N PRO A 14 11.71 -5.83 -8.45
CA PRO A 14 13.14 -5.85 -8.71
C PRO A 14 13.56 -4.66 -9.56
N VAL A 15 14.76 -4.14 -9.30
CA VAL A 15 15.41 -3.10 -10.08
C VAL A 15 16.91 -3.34 -10.12
N TRP A 16 17.52 -3.14 -11.28
CA TRP A 16 18.96 -3.19 -11.42
C TRP A 16 19.61 -1.95 -10.83
N SER A 17 20.76 -2.10 -10.20
CA SER A 17 21.64 -0.97 -9.92
C SER A 17 22.12 -0.38 -11.24
N SER A 18 22.02 0.94 -11.37
CA SER A 18 22.54 1.68 -12.54
C SER A 18 24.06 1.84 -12.52
N ILE A 19 24.70 1.56 -11.38
CA ILE A 19 26.15 1.74 -11.17
C ILE A 19 26.86 0.39 -11.15
N GLU A 20 26.27 -0.59 -10.48
CA GLU A 20 26.88 -1.91 -10.33
C GLU A 20 26.09 -2.92 -11.15
N GLU A 21 26.59 -3.27 -12.34
CA GLU A 21 25.93 -4.13 -13.34
C GLU A 21 25.57 -5.55 -12.84
N ARG A 22 25.93 -5.89 -11.60
CA ARG A 22 25.71 -7.20 -10.97
C ARG A 22 24.96 -7.10 -9.65
N GLU A 23 24.22 -6.02 -9.43
CA GLU A 23 23.41 -5.85 -8.23
C GLU A 23 21.94 -5.62 -8.56
N ILE A 24 21.08 -6.32 -7.83
CA ILE A 24 19.62 -6.18 -7.93
C ILE A 24 19.10 -5.74 -6.58
N LEU A 25 18.34 -4.65 -6.56
CA LEU A 25 17.56 -4.24 -5.41
C LEU A 25 16.13 -4.74 -5.58
N TYR A 26 15.53 -5.21 -4.50
CA TYR A 26 14.14 -5.67 -4.52
C TYR A 26 13.48 -5.45 -3.17
N GLN A 27 12.16 -5.39 -3.20
CA GLN A 27 11.33 -5.33 -1.99
C GLN A 27 11.09 -6.76 -1.49
N SER A 28 11.32 -7.00 -0.20
CA SER A 28 11.03 -8.28 0.45
C SER A 28 10.07 -8.11 1.63
N THR A 29 9.22 -9.10 1.86
CA THR A 29 8.31 -9.14 3.01
C THR A 29 8.18 -10.57 3.52
N GLY A 30 8.40 -10.77 4.82
CA GLY A 30 8.20 -12.06 5.47
C GLY A 30 6.72 -12.41 5.60
N LEU A 31 6.40 -13.68 5.43
CA LEU A 31 5.06 -14.22 5.49
C LEU A 31 4.95 -15.19 6.68
N ALA A 32 3.95 -14.97 7.53
CA ALA A 32 3.61 -15.91 8.59
C ALA A 32 2.37 -16.71 8.19
N ARG A 33 2.46 -18.03 8.21
CA ARG A 33 1.34 -18.94 7.92
C ARG A 33 1.00 -19.79 9.14
N ASN A 34 -0.27 -20.20 9.23
CA ASN A 34 -0.67 -21.23 10.19
C ASN A 34 -0.31 -22.64 9.66
N GLU A 35 -0.56 -23.67 10.48
CA GLU A 35 -0.32 -25.08 10.14
C GLU A 35 -1.09 -25.55 8.90
N GLN A 36 -2.20 -24.88 8.56
CA GLN A 36 -3.01 -25.17 7.36
C GLN A 36 -2.51 -24.40 6.12
N GLY A 37 -1.38 -23.69 6.20
CA GLY A 37 -0.79 -22.92 5.11
C GLY A 37 -1.48 -21.58 4.81
N ILE A 38 -2.42 -21.15 5.64
CA ILE A 38 -3.13 -19.87 5.49
C ILE A 38 -2.24 -18.74 5.98
N LEU A 39 -2.12 -17.67 5.18
CA LEU A 39 -1.38 -16.46 5.53
C LEU A 39 -2.07 -15.72 6.69
N LEU A 40 -1.39 -15.63 7.84
CA LEU A 40 -1.85 -14.95 9.04
C LEU A 40 -1.35 -13.51 9.12
N ALA A 41 -0.10 -13.27 8.72
CA ALA A 41 0.52 -11.95 8.80
C ALA A 41 1.61 -11.76 7.75
N ARG A 42 1.90 -10.48 7.48
CA ARG A 42 3.06 -10.02 6.72
C ARG A 42 3.94 -9.20 7.67
N SER A 43 5.25 -9.33 7.56
CA SER A 43 6.18 -8.40 8.22
C SER A 43 6.13 -7.02 7.57
N HIS A 44 6.89 -6.07 8.12
CA HIS A 44 7.18 -4.84 7.40
C HIS A 44 7.97 -5.13 6.12
N ALA A 45 7.77 -4.31 5.10
CA ALA A 45 8.48 -4.43 3.83
C ALA A 45 9.89 -3.81 3.93
N THR A 46 10.89 -4.55 3.45
CA THR A 46 12.30 -4.16 3.46
C THR A 46 12.83 -4.04 2.04
N ILE A 47 13.91 -3.28 1.83
CA ILE A 47 14.65 -3.28 0.56
C ILE A 47 15.95 -4.05 0.77
N GLN A 48 16.12 -5.09 -0.05
CA GLN A 48 17.26 -5.99 -0.04
C GLN A 48 18.09 -5.77 -1.30
N GLN A 49 19.39 -5.96 -1.20
CA GLN A 49 20.33 -5.95 -2.32
C GLN A 49 20.92 -7.34 -2.49
N LEU A 50 20.81 -7.89 -3.69
CA LEU A 50 21.42 -9.14 -4.10
C LEU A 50 22.64 -8.86 -4.97
N SER A 51 23.81 -9.31 -4.54
CA SER A 51 25.00 -9.37 -5.39
C SER A 51 24.97 -10.64 -6.23
N MET A 52 24.89 -10.48 -7.55
CA MET A 52 24.88 -11.60 -8.51
C MET A 52 26.24 -12.31 -8.59
N GLY A 53 27.32 -11.66 -8.16
CA GLY A 53 28.66 -12.24 -8.15
C GLY A 53 28.88 -13.21 -6.98
N SER A 54 28.47 -12.84 -5.77
CA SER A 54 28.67 -13.65 -4.57
C SER A 54 27.42 -14.44 -4.14
N GLY A 55 26.24 -14.09 -4.68
CA GLY A 55 24.96 -14.60 -4.20
C GLY A 55 24.57 -14.09 -2.81
N THR A 56 25.25 -13.06 -2.31
CA THR A 56 24.98 -12.50 -0.98
C THR A 56 23.81 -11.52 -1.03
N ILE A 57 22.93 -11.63 -0.04
CA ILE A 57 21.81 -10.70 0.18
C ILE A 57 22.14 -9.83 1.39
N THR A 58 22.04 -8.52 1.20
CA THR A 58 22.28 -7.52 2.25
C THR A 58 21.06 -6.61 2.38
N PRO A 59 20.52 -6.41 3.59
CA PRO A 59 19.45 -5.44 3.81
C PRO A 59 19.99 -4.02 3.67
N ILE A 60 19.40 -3.24 2.78
CA ILE A 60 19.72 -1.81 2.58
C ILE A 60 18.80 -0.92 3.42
N LEU A 61 17.52 -1.29 3.49
CA LEU A 61 16.53 -0.61 4.32
C LEU A 61 15.71 -1.63 5.09
N ASP A 62 15.86 -1.60 6.42
CA ASP A 62 15.16 -2.44 7.36
C ASP A 62 14.89 -1.65 8.65
N ASP A 63 13.63 -1.24 8.84
CA ASP A 63 13.16 -0.56 10.05
C ASP A 63 11.77 -1.11 10.38
N PRO A 64 11.55 -1.71 11.56
CA PRO A 64 10.28 -2.33 11.93
C PRO A 64 9.11 -1.34 12.05
N ARG A 65 9.38 -0.03 12.01
CA ARG A 65 8.34 1.01 12.05
C ARG A 65 7.79 1.35 10.68
N PHE A 66 8.47 0.97 9.60
CA PHE A 66 8.14 1.42 8.26
C PHE A 66 8.13 0.28 7.25
N ASP A 67 7.23 0.39 6.27
CA ASP A 67 7.34 -0.34 5.02
C ASP A 67 8.13 0.50 4.01
N PHE A 68 9.08 -0.15 3.34
CA PHE A 68 9.82 0.40 2.20
C PHE A 68 9.39 -0.30 0.91
N LEU A 69 8.84 0.45 -0.04
CA LEU A 69 8.14 -0.08 -1.20
C LEU A 69 8.69 0.46 -2.52
N GLN A 70 8.53 -0.33 -3.58
CA GLN A 70 8.83 0.04 -4.97
C GLN A 70 10.21 0.72 -5.13
N PRO A 71 11.33 0.02 -4.86
CA PRO A 71 12.67 0.59 -5.07
C PRO A 71 12.89 0.93 -6.54
N ARG A 72 13.51 2.09 -6.80
CA ARG A 72 13.99 2.52 -8.12
C ARG A 72 15.35 3.18 -7.96
N VAL A 73 16.25 2.95 -8.91
CA VAL A 73 17.59 3.56 -8.90
C VAL A 73 17.64 4.58 -10.04
N SER A 74 18.11 5.80 -9.77
CA SER A 74 18.34 6.81 -10.81
C SER A 74 19.64 6.51 -11.57
N ASP A 75 19.85 7.15 -12.72
CA ASP A 75 21.11 7.02 -13.48
C ASP A 75 22.33 7.51 -12.67
N ALA A 76 22.13 8.41 -11.70
CA ALA A 76 23.15 8.86 -10.77
C ALA A 76 23.45 7.87 -9.63
N GLY A 77 22.67 6.78 -9.53
CA GLY A 77 22.78 5.75 -8.49
C GLY A 77 22.07 6.05 -7.19
N ASP A 78 21.21 7.07 -7.15
CA ASP A 78 20.40 7.34 -5.95
C ASP A 78 19.22 6.39 -5.87
N LEU A 79 18.94 5.90 -4.67
CA LEU A 79 17.83 5.00 -4.41
C LEU A 79 16.57 5.79 -4.05
N TYR A 80 15.53 5.65 -4.85
CA TYR A 80 14.19 6.14 -4.57
C TYR A 80 13.31 4.99 -4.06
N PHE A 81 12.41 5.30 -3.14
CA PHE A 81 11.46 4.34 -2.58
C PHE A 81 10.31 5.04 -1.87
N ILE A 82 9.19 4.36 -1.74
CA ILE A 82 8.08 4.84 -0.91
C ILE A 82 8.30 4.34 0.52
N ARG A 83 8.26 5.27 1.49
CA ARG A 83 8.21 4.96 2.92
C ARG A 83 6.81 5.22 3.45
N ARG A 84 6.23 4.24 4.16
CA ARG A 84 4.98 4.43 4.90
C ARG A 84 5.08 3.77 6.30
N PRO A 85 4.30 4.24 7.30
CA PRO A 85 4.25 3.57 8.60
C PRO A 85 3.74 2.13 8.47
N TYR A 86 4.45 1.19 9.08
CA TYR A 86 4.04 -0.19 9.20
C TYR A 86 2.98 -0.33 10.30
N GLU A 87 1.90 -1.05 10.00
CA GLU A 87 0.86 -1.38 10.95
C GLU A 87 0.82 -2.89 11.11
N ALA A 88 1.37 -3.36 12.24
CA ALA A 88 1.30 -4.76 12.58
C ALA A 88 -0.17 -5.23 12.61
N PRO A 89 -0.47 -6.43 12.09
CA PRO A 89 -1.82 -6.97 12.18
C PRO A 89 -2.21 -7.05 13.65
N LYS A 90 -3.24 -6.28 14.03
CA LYS A 90 -3.85 -6.35 15.35
C LYS A 90 -4.61 -7.66 15.41
N TYR A 91 -3.96 -8.72 15.88
CA TYR A 91 -4.62 -9.96 16.17
C TYR A 91 -5.75 -9.69 17.17
N ALA A 92 -6.96 -10.02 16.73
CA ALA A 92 -8.24 -9.84 17.38
C ALA A 92 -8.41 -10.70 18.65
N ALA A 93 -7.40 -10.80 19.51
CA ALA A 93 -7.51 -11.51 20.78
C ALA A 93 -8.59 -10.90 21.69
N SER A 94 -8.83 -9.59 21.57
CA SER A 94 -9.90 -8.88 22.29
C SER A 94 -11.29 -9.08 21.67
N SER A 95 -11.39 -9.51 20.41
CA SER A 95 -12.67 -9.68 19.72
C SER A 95 -13.42 -10.91 20.19
N PHE A 96 -12.73 -11.98 20.60
CA PHE A 96 -13.41 -13.22 21.00
C PHE A 96 -14.26 -13.05 22.26
N VAL A 97 -13.75 -12.32 23.27
CA VAL A 97 -14.48 -12.04 24.51
C VAL A 97 -15.65 -11.07 24.25
N ALA A 98 -15.39 -10.00 23.49
CA ALA A 98 -16.42 -9.03 23.14
C ALA A 98 -17.53 -9.65 22.27
N ASP A 99 -17.16 -10.50 21.31
CA ASP A 99 -18.12 -11.20 20.44
C ASP A 99 -18.92 -12.24 21.22
N THR A 100 -18.34 -12.95 22.18
CA THR A 100 -19.07 -13.88 23.06
C THR A 100 -20.07 -13.14 23.94
N LEU A 101 -19.68 -12.00 24.52
CA LEU A 101 -20.55 -11.19 25.36
C LEU A 101 -21.69 -10.53 24.55
N LEU A 102 -21.40 -10.07 23.34
CA LEU A 102 -22.36 -9.38 22.48
C LEU A 102 -23.18 -10.32 21.59
N PHE A 103 -22.84 -11.62 21.53
CA PHE A 103 -23.54 -12.63 20.74
C PHE A 103 -25.04 -12.67 21.04
N PRO A 104 -25.52 -12.67 22.31
CA PRO A 104 -26.95 -12.68 22.61
C PRO A 104 -27.67 -11.44 22.06
N PHE A 105 -27.03 -10.27 22.14
CA PHE A 105 -27.61 -9.02 21.63
C PHE A 105 -27.65 -8.99 20.09
N ARG A 106 -26.59 -9.49 19.43
CA ARG A 106 -26.56 -9.63 17.97
C ARG A 106 -27.62 -10.63 17.49
N LEU A 107 -27.82 -11.73 18.21
CA LEU A 107 -28.87 -12.72 17.90
C LEU A 107 -30.27 -12.11 18.03
N LEU A 108 -30.55 -11.38 19.12
CA LEU A 108 -31.82 -10.66 19.29
C LEU A 108 -32.07 -9.65 18.17
N ARG A 109 -31.05 -8.89 17.77
CA ARG A 109 -31.14 -7.95 16.66
C ARG A 109 -31.41 -8.66 15.33
N ALA A 110 -30.77 -9.79 15.07
CA ALA A 110 -31.00 -10.60 13.88
C ALA A 110 -32.43 -11.16 13.85
N VAL A 111 -32.95 -11.64 14.98
CA VAL A 111 -34.34 -12.07 15.12
C VAL A 111 -35.31 -10.91 14.86
N PHE A 112 -35.02 -9.72 15.38
CA PHE A 112 -35.84 -8.53 15.10
C PHE A 112 -35.87 -8.18 13.60
N HIS A 113 -34.72 -8.22 12.92
CA HIS A 113 -34.65 -8.01 11.48
C HIS A 113 -35.36 -9.11 10.68
N TYR A 114 -35.26 -10.37 11.10
CA TYR A 114 -35.99 -11.48 10.51
C TYR A 114 -37.51 -11.28 10.64
N LEU A 115 -38.00 -10.89 11.82
CA LEU A 115 -39.41 -10.57 12.04
C LEU A 115 -39.88 -9.39 11.20
N ASN A 116 -39.02 -8.37 11.04
CA ASN A 116 -39.33 -7.21 10.19
C ASN A 116 -39.42 -7.60 8.70
N PHE A 117 -38.48 -8.44 8.22
CA PHE A 117 -38.53 -9.01 6.87
C PHE A 117 -39.76 -9.90 6.67
N PHE A 118 -40.11 -10.73 7.65
CA PHE A 118 -41.31 -11.56 7.63
C PHE A 118 -42.59 -10.71 7.55
N SER A 119 -42.68 -9.62 8.30
CA SER A 119 -43.81 -8.67 8.23
C SER A 119 -43.91 -7.98 6.87
N LEU A 120 -42.78 -7.62 6.25
CA LEU A 120 -42.76 -7.08 4.88
C LEU A 120 -43.30 -8.10 3.87
N MET A 121 -42.92 -9.37 3.99
CA MET A 121 -43.29 -10.43 3.05
C MET A 121 -44.79 -10.81 3.12
N TYR A 122 -45.39 -10.84 4.31
CA TYR A 122 -46.79 -11.28 4.49
C TYR A 122 -47.80 -10.15 4.66
N THR A 123 -47.41 -9.03 5.30
CA THR A 123 -48.33 -7.94 5.66
C THR A 123 -48.16 -6.72 4.75
N ARG A 124 -47.11 -6.69 3.89
CA ARG A 124 -46.70 -5.53 3.08
C ARG A 124 -46.55 -4.23 3.88
N LYS A 125 -46.36 -4.33 5.20
CA LYS A 125 -46.16 -3.22 6.13
C LYS A 125 -44.93 -3.52 6.98
N PRO A 126 -43.85 -2.71 6.89
CA PRO A 126 -42.71 -2.86 7.78
C PRO A 126 -43.12 -2.57 9.22
N LEU A 127 -42.56 -3.30 10.18
CA LEU A 127 -42.71 -2.98 11.61
C LEU A 127 -41.85 -1.77 12.00
N THR A 128 -40.93 -1.35 11.12
CA THR A 128 -40.05 -0.18 11.28
C THR A 128 -40.49 0.96 10.35
N SER A 129 -41.69 1.49 10.53
CA SER A 129 -42.12 2.73 9.86
C SER A 129 -41.86 3.97 10.74
N ALA A 130 -40.73 4.01 11.45
CA ALA A 130 -40.24 5.20 12.14
C ALA A 130 -38.70 5.16 12.22
N SER A 131 -38.07 6.02 11.42
CA SER A 131 -36.68 6.49 11.50
C SER A 131 -35.56 5.46 11.80
N GLY A 132 -34.87 5.04 10.76
CA GLY A 132 -33.50 4.52 10.84
C GLY A 132 -32.74 4.89 9.57
N PRO A 133 -31.50 5.43 9.64
CA PRO A 133 -30.77 5.85 8.46
C PRO A 133 -30.48 4.63 7.57
N ALA A 134 -30.72 4.80 6.28
CA ALA A 134 -30.31 3.83 5.27
C ALA A 134 -28.80 3.61 5.40
N MET A 135 -28.40 2.40 5.77
CA MET A 135 -27.01 2.01 5.81
C MET A 135 -26.54 1.88 4.36
N GLN A 136 -26.07 2.99 3.80
CA GLN A 136 -25.30 3.00 2.56
C GLN A 136 -24.03 2.19 2.84
N ALA A 137 -24.08 0.92 2.47
CA ALA A 137 -22.91 0.08 2.36
C ALA A 137 -22.20 0.48 1.06
N ASP A 138 -21.49 1.60 1.06
CA ASP A 138 -20.75 2.04 -0.12
C ASP A 138 -19.30 2.33 0.23
N VAL A 139 -18.42 1.49 -0.31
CA VAL A 139 -17.01 1.77 -0.66
C VAL A 139 -16.17 2.48 0.42
N LYS A 140 -16.32 2.10 1.69
CA LYS A 140 -15.57 2.77 2.78
C LYS A 140 -14.11 2.36 2.88
N GLU A 141 -13.74 1.21 2.32
CA GLU A 141 -12.38 0.66 2.42
C GLU A 141 -11.87 0.22 1.03
N ILE A 142 -10.79 0.84 0.56
CA ILE A 142 -10.07 0.46 -0.66
C ILE A 142 -8.75 -0.21 -0.25
N ILE A 143 -8.36 -1.29 -0.92
CA ILE A 143 -7.05 -1.93 -0.69
C ILE A 143 -6.05 -1.33 -1.67
N LEU A 144 -5.08 -0.57 -1.16
CA LEU A 144 -4.00 0.04 -1.93
C LEU A 144 -2.64 -0.48 -1.45
N LYS A 145 -1.86 -1.08 -2.35
CA LYS A 145 -0.56 -1.74 -2.05
C LYS A 145 -0.60 -2.58 -0.77
N GLY A 146 -1.62 -3.43 -0.66
CA GLY A 146 -1.81 -4.36 0.47
C GLY A 146 -2.29 -3.73 1.78
N LYS A 147 -2.56 -2.42 1.83
CA LYS A 147 -3.14 -1.72 2.99
C LYS A 147 -4.60 -1.37 2.74
N ARG A 148 -5.47 -1.61 3.72
CA ARG A 148 -6.83 -1.07 3.74
C ARG A 148 -6.75 0.42 4.10
N VAL A 149 -7.24 1.28 3.21
CA VAL A 149 -7.30 2.72 3.43
C VAL A 149 -8.76 3.14 3.45
N ASP A 150 -9.13 3.90 4.50
CA ASP A 150 -10.42 4.60 4.53
C ASP A 150 -10.35 5.76 3.54
N ALA A 151 -11.01 5.59 2.40
CA ALA A 151 -10.94 6.53 1.29
C ALA A 151 -11.48 7.91 1.70
N GLU A 152 -12.57 7.97 2.46
CA GLU A 152 -13.14 9.25 2.89
C GLU A 152 -12.25 9.99 3.89
N LYS A 153 -11.58 9.25 4.77
CA LYS A 153 -10.63 9.84 5.72
C LYS A 153 -9.42 10.39 4.97
N ALA A 154 -8.84 9.61 4.07
CA ALA A 154 -7.67 10.02 3.29
C ALA A 154 -7.95 11.26 2.42
N LEU A 155 -9.12 11.28 1.74
CA LEU A 155 -9.54 12.40 0.89
C LEU A 155 -9.72 13.70 1.68
N ARG A 156 -10.04 13.62 2.99
CA ARG A 156 -10.15 14.77 3.89
C ARG A 156 -8.81 15.20 4.48
N GLU A 157 -7.84 14.29 4.59
CA GLU A 157 -6.55 14.54 5.25
C GLU A 157 -5.55 15.33 4.39
N GLY A 158 -5.68 15.36 3.07
CA GLY A 158 -4.79 16.17 2.24
C GLY A 158 -5.09 16.18 0.74
N SER A 159 -4.50 17.17 0.06
CA SER A 159 -4.56 17.31 -1.40
C SER A 159 -3.18 17.68 -1.95
N VAL A 160 -2.93 17.30 -3.20
CA VAL A 160 -1.74 17.70 -3.97
C VAL A 160 -2.24 18.52 -5.15
N GLU A 161 -1.77 19.78 -5.27
CA GLU A 161 -2.25 20.74 -6.28
C GLU A 161 -3.79 20.82 -6.37
N GLY A 162 -4.45 20.82 -5.21
CA GLY A 162 -5.92 20.90 -5.10
C GLY A 162 -6.67 19.61 -5.48
N VAL A 163 -5.96 18.51 -5.77
CA VAL A 163 -6.56 17.18 -5.97
C VAL A 163 -6.51 16.38 -4.68
N PRO A 164 -7.66 15.96 -4.12
CA PRO A 164 -7.70 15.10 -2.94
C PRO A 164 -6.89 13.82 -3.10
N SER A 165 -6.20 13.40 -2.05
CA SER A 165 -5.35 12.21 -2.06
C SER A 165 -6.08 10.98 -1.50
N LEU A 166 -5.89 9.80 -2.12
CA LEU A 166 -6.36 8.52 -1.56
C LEU A 166 -5.38 7.93 -0.55
N VAL A 167 -4.16 8.45 -0.47
CA VAL A 167 -3.16 8.04 0.51
C VAL A 167 -2.81 9.18 1.48
N PRO A 168 -2.54 8.87 2.76
CA PRO A 168 -2.21 9.89 3.75
C PRO A 168 -0.82 10.50 3.50
N GLY A 169 -0.55 11.68 4.07
CA GLY A 169 0.73 12.38 3.90
C GLY A 169 1.94 11.69 4.54
N SER A 170 1.69 10.64 5.35
CA SER A 170 2.71 9.76 5.91
C SER A 170 3.30 8.80 4.88
N TRP A 171 2.67 8.64 3.71
CA TRP A 171 3.25 7.93 2.58
C TRP A 171 4.11 8.92 1.80
N GLN A 172 5.42 8.71 1.86
CA GLN A 172 6.42 9.64 1.37
C GLN A 172 7.29 8.97 0.32
N LEU A 173 7.56 9.67 -0.77
CA LEU A 173 8.65 9.31 -1.65
C LEU A 173 9.94 9.81 -1.03
N MET A 174 10.86 8.89 -0.78
CA MET A 174 12.17 9.14 -0.22
C MET A 174 13.23 9.00 -1.30
N ARG A 175 14.30 9.78 -1.17
CA ARG A 175 15.55 9.59 -1.89
C ARG A 175 16.64 9.31 -0.87
N LYS A 176 17.41 8.25 -1.10
CA LYS A 176 18.65 7.94 -0.41
C LYS A 176 19.81 8.13 -1.38
N THR A 177 20.67 9.10 -1.08
CA THR A 177 21.86 9.34 -1.89
C THR A 177 22.89 8.25 -1.69
N ARG A 178 23.88 8.17 -2.58
CA ARG A 178 25.02 7.24 -2.45
C ARG A 178 25.82 7.42 -1.17
N ASP A 179 25.86 8.64 -0.63
CA ASP A 179 26.50 8.94 0.66
C ASP A 179 25.64 8.51 1.87
N GLY A 180 24.45 7.95 1.61
CA GLY A 180 23.53 7.44 2.61
C GLY A 180 22.55 8.47 3.19
N GLN A 181 22.60 9.73 2.75
CA GLN A 181 21.67 10.78 3.18
C GLN A 181 20.26 10.48 2.69
N GLU A 182 19.27 10.63 3.57
CA GLU A 182 17.86 10.36 3.26
C GLU A 182 17.03 11.63 3.34
N GLU A 183 16.29 11.93 2.27
CA GLU A 183 15.40 13.08 2.18
C GLU A 183 14.02 12.69 1.65
N ALA A 184 12.98 13.39 2.11
CA ALA A 184 11.62 13.22 1.61
C ALA A 184 11.40 14.16 0.42
N VAL A 185 11.17 13.58 -0.77
CA VAL A 185 11.00 14.31 -2.04
C VAL A 185 9.55 14.73 -2.25
N ALA A 186 8.60 13.89 -1.86
CA ALA A 186 7.17 14.15 -1.98
C ALA A 186 6.37 13.43 -0.88
N LYS A 187 5.17 13.94 -0.58
CA LYS A 187 4.19 13.33 0.33
C LYS A 187 2.95 12.94 -0.47
N HIS A 188 2.11 12.07 0.11
CA HIS A 188 0.90 11.54 -0.55
C HIS A 188 1.23 10.72 -1.81
N VAL A 189 2.29 9.91 -1.76
CA VAL A 189 2.73 9.13 -2.91
C VAL A 189 2.27 7.68 -2.78
N LEU A 190 1.42 7.24 -3.71
CA LEU A 190 0.91 5.86 -3.81
C LEU A 190 1.81 5.00 -4.71
N SER A 191 2.22 5.55 -5.85
CA SER A 191 3.10 4.90 -6.81
C SER A 191 3.87 5.96 -7.59
N TYR A 192 5.07 5.61 -8.08
CA TYR A 192 5.91 6.53 -8.83
C TYR A 192 6.76 5.80 -9.86
N SER A 193 7.26 6.58 -10.82
CA SER A 193 8.27 6.18 -11.80
C SER A 193 9.28 7.31 -11.96
N LEU A 194 10.55 6.95 -12.11
CA LEU A 194 11.59 7.89 -12.49
C LEU A 194 11.49 8.16 -14.01
N ILE A 195 11.82 9.38 -14.40
CA ILE A 195 11.99 9.82 -15.79
C ILE A 195 13.26 10.67 -15.89
N ALA A 196 13.78 10.90 -17.10
CA ALA A 196 15.03 11.64 -17.31
C ALA A 196 15.05 13.02 -16.63
N ASP A 197 13.94 13.76 -16.70
CA ASP A 197 13.85 15.15 -16.21
C ASP A 197 13.15 15.27 -14.84
N GLY A 198 12.95 14.17 -14.11
CA GLY A 198 12.31 14.19 -12.79
C GLY A 198 11.53 12.94 -12.43
N ILE A 199 10.39 13.13 -11.77
CA ILE A 199 9.61 12.04 -11.18
C ILE A 199 8.14 12.18 -11.56
N LEU A 200 7.56 11.09 -12.02
CA LEU A 200 6.12 10.96 -12.24
C LEU A 200 5.54 10.16 -11.08
N TYR A 201 4.55 10.69 -10.37
CA TYR A 201 3.94 9.99 -9.24
C TYR A 201 2.43 10.17 -9.15
N SER A 202 1.76 9.22 -8.51
CA SER A 202 0.32 9.21 -8.29
C SER A 202 0.00 9.36 -6.80
N ASN A 203 -1.07 10.09 -6.50
CA ASN A 203 -1.71 10.12 -5.17
C ASN A 203 -2.97 9.24 -5.09
N GLY A 204 -3.22 8.44 -6.13
CA GLY A 204 -4.40 7.60 -6.32
C GLY A 204 -5.54 8.24 -7.12
N ARG A 205 -5.59 9.57 -7.25
CA ARG A 205 -6.63 10.29 -8.04
C ARG A 205 -6.07 11.13 -9.19
N ALA A 206 -4.78 11.35 -9.18
CA ALA A 206 -4.10 12.09 -10.22
C ALA A 206 -2.64 11.66 -10.32
N VAL A 207 -2.08 11.94 -11.49
CA VAL A 207 -0.66 11.80 -11.78
C VAL A 207 -0.04 13.19 -11.83
N PHE A 208 1.09 13.35 -11.16
CA PHE A 208 1.85 14.59 -11.07
C PHE A 208 3.25 14.36 -11.62
N LEU A 209 3.74 15.35 -12.35
CA LEU A 209 5.12 15.47 -12.77
C LEU A 209 5.83 16.46 -11.86
N GLN A 210 6.91 16.02 -11.23
CA GLN A 210 7.80 16.88 -10.46
C GLN A 210 9.18 16.85 -11.10
N LYS A 211 9.53 17.95 -11.77
CA LYS A 211 10.89 18.15 -12.27
C LYS A 211 11.85 18.37 -11.09
N GLU A 212 13.14 18.13 -11.31
CA GLU A 212 14.17 18.30 -10.28
C GLU A 212 14.12 19.72 -9.66
N GLY A 213 13.97 19.79 -8.33
CA GLY A 213 13.81 21.05 -7.58
C GLY A 213 12.50 21.81 -7.82
N GLY A 214 11.63 21.32 -8.70
CA GLY A 214 10.37 21.97 -9.07
C GLY A 214 9.20 21.59 -8.15
N LYS A 215 8.14 22.39 -8.22
CA LYS A 215 6.84 22.02 -7.64
C LYS A 215 6.14 20.96 -8.51
N PRO A 216 5.31 20.09 -7.91
CA PRO A 216 4.54 19.13 -8.68
C PRO A 216 3.55 19.82 -9.60
N GLN A 217 3.43 19.30 -10.82
CA GLN A 217 2.49 19.77 -11.84
C GLN A 217 1.51 18.65 -12.16
N LEU A 218 0.23 18.96 -12.17
CA LEU A 218 -0.81 18.01 -12.53
C LEU A 218 -0.69 17.62 -14.01
N VAL A 219 -0.60 16.32 -14.29
CA VAL A 219 -0.56 15.77 -15.66
C VAL A 219 -1.90 15.17 -16.04
N LEU A 220 -2.51 14.38 -15.15
CA LEU A 220 -3.75 13.63 -15.41
C LEU A 220 -4.59 13.53 -14.14
N LYS A 221 -5.91 13.63 -14.26
CA LYS A 221 -6.87 13.24 -13.20
C LYS A 221 -7.62 11.98 -13.62
N SER A 222 -7.85 11.06 -12.69
CA SER A 222 -8.61 9.82 -12.92
C SER A 222 -9.18 9.29 -11.59
N ASP A 223 -10.27 8.53 -11.63
CA ASP A 223 -10.97 8.01 -10.44
C ASP A 223 -10.14 7.06 -9.58
N LEU A 224 -9.24 6.30 -10.20
CA LEU A 224 -8.27 5.50 -9.49
C LEU A 224 -7.01 5.32 -10.34
N VAL A 225 -5.84 5.62 -9.77
CA VAL A 225 -4.53 5.39 -10.40
C VAL A 225 -3.61 4.68 -9.38
N ASP A 226 -3.63 3.34 -9.39
CA ASP A 226 -2.83 2.54 -8.44
C ASP A 226 -1.35 2.39 -8.85
N GLU A 227 -1.04 2.54 -10.14
CA GLU A 227 0.32 2.35 -10.63
C GLU A 227 0.67 3.34 -11.74
N VAL A 228 1.92 3.81 -11.70
CA VAL A 228 2.51 4.69 -12.69
C VAL A 228 3.78 4.04 -13.20
N VAL A 229 3.84 3.82 -14.51
CA VAL A 229 5.02 3.27 -15.18
C VAL A 229 5.37 4.22 -16.32
N ALA A 230 6.57 4.80 -16.29
CA ALA A 230 7.10 5.49 -17.45
C ALA A 230 7.65 4.43 -18.42
N GLY A 231 7.14 4.42 -19.65
CA GLY A 231 7.74 3.61 -20.70
C GLY A 231 9.07 4.23 -21.09
N THR A 232 10.14 3.43 -21.09
CA THR A 232 11.30 3.75 -21.92
C THR A 232 10.86 3.54 -23.36
N ALA A 233 10.98 4.57 -24.20
CA ALA A 233 10.82 4.39 -25.63
C ALA A 233 11.96 3.47 -26.08
N SER A 234 11.67 2.17 -26.19
CA SER A 234 12.57 1.24 -26.87
C SER A 234 12.77 1.80 -28.27
N GLU A 235 14.01 2.12 -28.61
CA GLU A 235 14.39 2.38 -30.00
C GLU A 235 13.79 1.26 -30.85
N ARG A 236 13.07 1.65 -31.90
CA ARG A 236 12.65 0.73 -32.94
C ARG A 236 13.92 0.12 -33.49
N ILE A 237 14.16 -1.16 -33.20
CA ILE A 237 15.06 -1.98 -34.01
C ILE A 237 14.38 -2.10 -35.36
N VAL A 238 14.74 -1.18 -36.26
CA VAL A 238 14.67 -1.40 -37.70
C VAL A 238 16.00 -2.04 -38.04
N ASP A 239 15.98 -3.34 -38.32
CA ASP A 239 16.78 -4.00 -39.34
C ASP A 239 16.09 -5.32 -39.73
#